data_AF-A0A2E6QQX1-F1
#
_entry.id   AF-A0A2E6QQX1-F1
#
_cell.length_a   1.000
_cell.length_b   1.000
_cell.length_c   1.000
_cell.angle_alpha   90.00
_cell.angle_beta   90.00
_cell.angle_gamma   90.00
#
_symmetry.space_group_name_H-M   'P 1'
#
loop_
_entity.id
_entity.type
_entity.pdbx_description
1 polymer ?
#
loop_
_entity_poly.entity_id
_entity_poly.type
_entity_poly.pdbx_seq_one_letter_code
_entity_poly.pdbx_strand_id
1 'polypeptide(L)' 'MKTDWKIKDNRLTKEFVFKDFKESLIFINKVGDESETLNHHPKITNIYNKVTIELWTHTVDNITDLDYKLSEKIDKLIK' A
#
# COMPACT_ATOMS: atom_id res chain seq x y z
N MET A 1 -16.57 -1.55 5.81
CA MET A 1 -16.00 -0.31 5.24
C MET A 1 -15.59 -0.66 3.82
N LYS A 2 -16.10 0.05 2.80
CA LYS A 2 -15.72 -0.24 1.41
C LYS A 2 -14.22 0.05 1.27
N THR A 3 -13.44 -1.00 1.12
CA THR A 3 -12.02 -0.93 0.79
C THR A 3 -11.91 -0.52 -0.67
N ASP A 4 -11.43 0.70 -0.95
CA ASP A 4 -11.18 1.19 -2.32
C ASP A 4 -10.04 0.46 -3.06
N TRP A 5 -9.49 -0.60 -2.45
CA TRP A 5 -8.52 -1.50 -3.05
C TRP A 5 -9.18 -2.27 -4.21
N LYS A 6 -8.54 -2.20 -5.38
CA LYS A 6 -8.95 -2.93 -6.58
C LYS A 6 -8.03 -4.13 -6.77
N ILE A 7 -8.58 -5.24 -7.25
CA ILE A 7 -7.75 -6.36 -7.71
C ILE A 7 -7.38 -6.10 -9.16
N LYS A 8 -6.09 -6.01 -9.46
CA LYS A 8 -5.55 -5.90 -10.83
C LYS A 8 -4.30 -6.78 -10.94
N ASP A 9 -4.24 -7.61 -11.96
CA ASP A 9 -3.07 -8.47 -12.24
C ASP A 9 -2.64 -9.31 -11.02
N ASN A 10 -3.60 -9.90 -10.29
CA ASN A 10 -3.39 -10.64 -9.04
C ASN A 10 -2.72 -9.84 -7.91
N ARG A 11 -2.99 -8.54 -7.83
CA ARG A 11 -2.49 -7.64 -6.79
C ARG A 11 -3.61 -6.78 -6.24
N LEU A 12 -3.57 -6.48 -4.95
CA LEU A 12 -4.38 -5.40 -4.40
C LEU A 12 -3.71 -4.08 -4.80
N THR A 13 -4.45 -3.17 -5.43
CA THR A 13 -3.96 -1.89 -5.90
C THR A 13 -4.81 -0.74 -5.37
N LYS A 14 -4.17 0.31 -4.87
CA LYS A 14 -4.84 1.56 -4.48
C LYS A 14 -3.94 2.77 -4.74
N GLU A 15 -4.55 3.83 -5.26
CA GLU A 15 -3.90 5.14 -5.42
C GLU A 15 -4.33 6.06 -4.28
N PHE A 16 -3.35 6.72 -3.67
CA PHE A 16 -3.52 7.73 -2.63
C PHE A 16 -3.05 9.07 -3.19
N VAL A 17 -3.85 10.12 -3.00
CA VAL A 17 -3.55 11.48 -3.47
C VAL A 17 -3.41 12.40 -2.27
N PHE A 18 -2.28 13.09 -2.19
CA PHE A 18 -1.90 13.99 -1.10
C PHE A 18 -1.91 15.46 -1.56
N LYS A 19 -1.72 16.39 -0.63
CA LYS A 19 -1.63 17.82 -0.97
C LYS A 19 -0.38 18.12 -1.81
N ASP A 20 0.75 17.54 -1.42
CA ASP A 20 2.06 17.77 -2.04
C ASP A 20 2.99 16.56 -1.91
N PHE A 21 4.19 16.67 -2.48
CA PHE A 21 5.21 15.63 -2.43
C PHE A 21 5.66 15.31 -1.00
N LYS A 22 5.74 16.31 -0.11
CA LYS A 22 6.21 16.11 1.26
C LYS A 22 5.23 15.25 2.06
N GLU A 23 3.93 15.49 1.93
CA GLU A 23 2.91 14.64 2.53
C GLU A 23 2.96 13.20 1.99
N SER A 24 3.20 13.04 0.69
CA SER A 24 3.35 11.70 0.10
C SER A 24 4.54 10.92 0.67
N LEU A 25 5.66 11.59 0.94
CA LEU A 25 6.84 10.97 1.58
C LEU A 25 6.56 10.57 3.03
N ILE A 26 5.84 11.40 3.79
CA ILE A 26 5.44 11.07 5.16
C ILE A 26 4.58 9.80 5.16
N PHE A 27 3.64 9.69 4.23
CA PHE A 27 2.84 8.48 4.06
C PHE A 27 3.69 7.27 3.69
N ILE A 28 4.58 7.38 2.70
CA ILE A 28 5.46 6.29 2.26
C ILE A 28 6.31 5.76 3.43
N ASN A 29 6.87 6.65 4.26
CA ASN A 29 7.66 6.23 5.41
C ASN A 29 6.83 5.41 6.41
N LYS A 30 5.60 5.86 6.71
CA LYS A 30 4.69 5.09 7.59
C LYS A 30 4.30 3.74 6.99
N VAL A 31 4.11 3.66 5.67
CA VAL A 31 3.89 2.38 4.97
C VAL A 31 5.12 1.48 5.13
N GLY A 32 6.32 2.04 5.03
CA GLY A 32 7.59 1.33 5.29
C GLY A 32 7.62 0.72 6.68
N ASP A 33 7.31 1.48 7.72
CA ASP A 33 7.29 1.00 9.11
C ASP A 33 6.32 -0.19 9.31
N GLU A 34 5.12 -0.10 8.72
CA GLU A 34 4.14 -1.19 8.77
C GLU A 34 4.56 -2.41 7.96
N SER A 35 5.27 -2.20 6.84
CA SER A 35 5.80 -3.26 5.99
C SER A 35 6.88 -4.06 6.71
N GLU A 36 7.81 -3.38 7.39
CA GLU A 36 8.85 -4.01 8.21
C GLU A 36 8.24 -4.77 9.40
N THR A 37 7.23 -4.19 10.06
CA THR A 37 6.53 -4.85 11.17
C THR A 37 5.87 -6.16 10.76
N LEU A 38 5.34 -6.24 9.53
CA LEU A 38 4.74 -7.45 8.99
C LEU A 38 5.72 -8.37 8.26
N ASN A 39 6.96 -7.92 8.03
CA ASN A 39 7.92 -8.54 7.12
C ASN A 39 7.27 -8.87 5.75
N HIS A 40 6.54 -7.89 5.21
CA HIS A 40 5.81 -8.01 3.95
C HIS A 40 5.82 -6.66 3.23
N HIS A 41 6.36 -6.63 2.02
CA HIS A 41 6.74 -5.37 1.37
C HIS A 41 5.88 -5.08 0.14
N PRO A 42 5.32 -3.86 0.01
CA PRO A 42 4.56 -3.44 -1.16
C PRO A 42 5.49 -3.08 -2.32
N LYS A 43 4.94 -3.04 -3.53
CA LYS A 43 5.46 -2.16 -4.58
C LYS A 43 4.86 -0.76 -4.40
N ILE A 44 5.73 0.24 -4.33
CA ILE A 44 5.36 1.66 -4.18
C ILE A 44 5.77 2.41 -5.44
N THR A 45 4.82 3.13 -6.05
CA THR A 45 5.10 4.09 -7.13
C THR A 45 4.66 5.47 -6.68
N ASN A 46 5.58 6.43 -6.62
CA ASN A 46 5.29 7.80 -6.23
C ASN A 46 5.54 8.77 -7.40
N ILE A 47 4.51 9.52 -7.79
CA ILE A 47 4.56 10.55 -8.81
C ILE A 47 4.01 11.84 -8.20
N TYR A 48 4.91 12.75 -7.81
CA TYR A 48 4.57 13.97 -7.08
C TYR A 48 3.68 13.69 -5.86
N ASN A 49 2.43 14.13 -5.87
CA ASN A 49 1.49 13.95 -4.76
C ASN A 49 0.67 12.65 -4.84
N LYS A 50 0.95 11.77 -5.80
CA LYS A 50 0.24 10.49 -5.97
C LYS A 50 1.13 9.33 -5.56
N VAL A 51 0.58 8.41 -4.78
CA VAL A 51 1.24 7.17 -4.36
C VAL A 51 0.34 6.00 -4.72
N THR A 52 0.81 5.14 -5.60
CA THR A 52 0.16 3.87 -5.91
C THR A 52 0.85 2.76 -5.14
N ILE A 53 0.06 2.00 -4.39
CA ILE A 53 0.50 0.80 -3.67
C ILE A 53 -0.06 -0.42 -4.40
N GLU A 54 0.80 -1.40 -4.68
CA GLU A 54 0.43 -2.74 -5.13
C GLU A 54 0.92 -3.77 -4.10
N LEU A 55 0.04 -4.70 -3.70
CA LEU A 55 0.32 -5.76 -2.73
C LEU A 55 0.08 -7.13 -3.35
N TRP A 56 1.10 -7.98 -3.28
CA TRP A 56 1.01 -9.42 -3.50
C TRP A 56 2.16 -10.13 -2.78
N THR A 57 2.01 -11.42 -2.59
CA THR A 57 3.05 -12.26 -2.01
C THR A 57 3.96 -12.79 -3.12
N HIS A 58 5.19 -12.28 -3.18
CA HIS A 58 6.16 -12.56 -4.26
C HIS A 58 6.42 -14.05 -4.51
N THR A 59 6.43 -14.88 -3.46
CA THR A 59 6.77 -16.31 -3.55
C THR A 59 5.68 -17.14 -4.24
N VAL A 60 4.43 -16.66 -4.24
CA VAL A 60 3.29 -17.36 -4.85
C VAL A 60 2.67 -16.58 -6.01
N ASP A 61 3.24 -15.41 -6.33
CA ASP A 61 2.77 -14.48 -7.36
C ASP A 61 1.25 -14.21 -7.31
N ASN A 62 0.71 -14.07 -6.10
CA ASN A 62 -0.72 -13.90 -5.87
C ASN A 62 -1.01 -13.19 -4.55
N ILE A 63 -2.26 -12.77 -4.36
CA ILE A 63 -2.79 -12.16 -3.14
C ILE A 63 -2.94 -13.24 -2.06
N THR A 64 -2.43 -12.96 -0.87
CA THR A 64 -2.62 -13.78 0.34
C THR A 64 -3.16 -12.93 1.50
N ASP A 65 -3.37 -13.57 2.65
CA ASP A 65 -3.80 -12.88 3.86
C ASP A 65 -2.82 -11.79 4.32
N LEU A 66 -1.52 -11.92 3.99
CA LEU A 66 -0.53 -10.88 4.32
C LEU A 66 -0.81 -9.58 3.56
N ASP A 67 -1.24 -9.69 2.30
CA ASP A 67 -1.61 -8.55 1.47
C ASP A 67 -2.84 -7.84 2.03
N TYR A 68 -3.86 -8.59 2.44
CA TYR A 68 -5.03 -8.02 3.10
C TYR A 68 -4.66 -7.35 4.44
N LYS A 69 -3.87 -8.01 5.28
CA LYS A 69 -3.41 -7.45 6.57
C LYS A 69 -2.64 -6.15 6.40
N LEU A 70 -1.73 -6.09 5.42
CA LEU A 70 -0.98 -4.86 5.15
C LEU A 70 -1.89 -3.77 4.57
N SER A 71 -2.83 -4.12 3.68
CA SER A 71 -3.81 -3.16 3.14
C SER A 71 -4.63 -2.47 4.24
N GLU A 72 -5.05 -3.22 5.26
CA GLU A 72 -5.79 -2.69 6.42
C GLU A 72 -4.95 -1.77 7.31
N LYS A 73 -3.66 -2.08 7.48
CA LYS A 73 -2.71 -1.22 8.19
C LYS A 73 -2.51 0.10 7.43
N ILE A 74 -2.30 0.03 6.12
CA ILE A 74 -2.13 1.20 5.25
C ILE A 74 -3.36 2.10 5.29
N ASP A 75 -4.57 1.53 5.22
CA ASP A 75 -5.82 2.31 5.29
C ASP A 75 -5.99 3.06 6.63
N LYS A 76 -5.36 2.59 7.72
CA LYS A 76 -5.37 3.29 9.02
C LYS A 76 -4.41 4.48 9.08
N LEU A 77 -3.45 4.58 8.16
CA LEU A 77 -2.47 5.69 8.12
C LEU A 77 -3.04 7.01 7.56
N ILE A 78 -4.18 6.92 6.87
CA ILE A 78 -4.85 8.03 6.14
C ILE A 78 -6.06 8.57 6.93
N LYS A 79 -6.40 7.96 8.07
CA LYS A 79 -7.53 8.42 8.91
C LYS A 79 -7.21 9.70 9.67
#